data_AF-A0A946QVL4-F1
#
_entry.id   AF-A0A946QVL4-F1
#
_cell.length_a   1.000
_cell.length_b   1.000
_cell.length_c   1.000
_cell.angle_alpha   90.00
_cell.angle_beta   90.00
_cell.angle_gamma   90.00
#
_symmetry.space_group_name_H-M   'P 1'
#
loop_
_entity.id
_entity.type
_entity.pdbx_description
1 polymer ?
#
loop_
_entity_poly.entity_id
_entity_poly.type
_entity_poly.pdbx_seq_one_letter_code
_entity_poly.pdbx_strand_id
1 'polypeptide(L)'
;MSGFFGSISKTDCVTNVFYGTDYHSHLGTKRAGMAFFNKGDGFQRAIHSLEDGYFRSKFENDIKTFQGNSGIGIISDNEAQPIVANSHLGKFAISTVSKINNANELESEFLKKHRTFSETSQGSVNPTELVAMLIAEGHDFVSGIENVYNKIKGSCSILILTEKEIIAARDKLGRTPVVIGKNGDGFAVASESCAFANLKFKIDSYIGPGEIVRITADGIVQMREPNKKMQICAFLWVYYGYPPSYYEGINVDESRYRCGAALAKNDDVEADFVAGIPDSGVGHAIGYSNERKIPYTRPYAKYTPTWPRSFMPQNQNMRDLVAKMKLIPNPALIKDKRVIFLDDSIVRGTQLKDNSRNLQAEGIKEIHMRIACPPLTYSCDYLNFSRSRKTLELATRTAIRQLEGTEDVDLKKYSDPDADEYKKMVERIRKNLGLTSLKFQKLSDLVEAIGLPKEKLCTHCWDGSSHF
;
A
#
# COMPACT_ATOMS: atom_id res chain seq x y z
N MET A 1 0.92 -4.27 2.86
CA MET A 1 1.50 -4.09 1.51
C MET A 1 2.98 -4.41 1.60
N SER A 2 3.64 -4.72 0.49
CA SER A 2 5.10 -4.82 0.47
C SER A 2 5.66 -3.73 -0.44
N GLY A 3 6.92 -3.37 -0.26
CA GLY A 3 7.60 -2.40 -1.11
C GLY A 3 9.07 -2.73 -1.23
N PHE A 4 9.59 -2.71 -2.46
CA PHE A 4 10.99 -2.97 -2.74
C PHE A 4 11.75 -1.70 -3.08
N PHE A 5 13.07 -1.78 -2.92
CA PHE A 5 14.03 -0.83 -3.44
C PHE A 5 15.23 -1.60 -4.02
N GLY A 6 15.73 -1.21 -5.18
CA GLY A 6 16.96 -1.72 -5.77
C GLY A 6 17.85 -0.58 -6.22
N SER A 7 19.16 -0.80 -6.21
CA SER A 7 20.15 0.14 -6.73
C SER A 7 21.20 -0.61 -7.52
N ILE A 8 21.62 -0.04 -8.64
CA ILE A 8 22.80 -0.46 -9.39
C ILE A 8 23.62 0.78 -9.78
N SER A 9 24.89 0.77 -9.41
CA SER A 9 25.77 1.95 -9.45
C SER A 9 27.16 1.58 -9.93
N LYS A 10 27.92 2.56 -10.40
CA LYS A 10 29.35 2.43 -10.69
C LYS A 10 30.19 2.28 -9.42
N THR A 11 29.64 2.66 -8.28
CA THR A 11 30.24 2.61 -6.95
C THR A 11 29.43 1.71 -6.01
N ASP A 12 29.97 1.43 -4.81
CA ASP A 12 29.24 0.67 -3.80
C ASP A 12 27.88 1.33 -3.51
N CYS A 13 26.83 0.51 -3.43
CA CYS A 13 25.45 0.96 -3.28
C CYS A 13 24.75 0.38 -2.05
N VAL A 14 25.50 -0.23 -1.11
CA VAL A 14 24.92 -0.87 0.08
C VAL A 14 24.10 0.12 0.90
N THR A 15 24.64 1.32 1.11
CA THR A 15 23.94 2.40 1.84
C THR A 15 22.68 2.88 1.11
N ASN A 16 22.70 2.92 -0.23
CA ASN A 16 21.52 3.30 -1.01
C ASN A 16 20.40 2.27 -0.84
N VAL A 17 20.71 0.99 -0.96
CA VAL A 17 19.71 -0.08 -0.81
C VAL A 17 19.19 -0.16 0.62
N PHE A 18 20.06 -0.01 1.63
CA PHE A 18 19.67 0.00 3.03
C PHE A 18 18.67 1.12 3.36
N TYR A 19 19.04 2.38 3.13
CA TYR A 19 18.14 3.51 3.42
C TYR A 19 16.95 3.57 2.47
N GLY A 20 17.14 3.21 1.20
CA GLY A 20 16.07 3.16 0.21
C GLY A 20 14.98 2.16 0.58
N THR A 21 15.36 0.99 1.10
CA THR A 21 14.42 -0.01 1.64
C THR A 21 13.73 0.53 2.91
N ASP A 22 14.48 1.16 3.82
CA ASP A 22 13.93 1.72 5.06
C ASP A 22 12.83 2.78 4.82
N TYR A 23 12.94 3.60 3.77
CA TYR A 23 11.90 4.57 3.38
C TYR A 23 10.54 3.93 3.03
N HIS A 24 10.52 2.62 2.77
CA HIS A 24 9.30 1.85 2.50
C HIS A 24 8.72 1.17 3.74
N SER A 25 9.23 1.45 4.95
CA SER A 25 8.78 0.84 6.21
C SER A 25 7.29 1.07 6.51
N HIS A 26 6.64 2.03 5.86
CA HIS A 26 5.19 2.23 5.99
C HIS A 26 4.36 1.17 5.27
N LEU A 27 4.94 0.44 4.31
CA LEU A 27 4.22 -0.50 3.47
C LEU A 27 3.99 -1.84 4.19
N GLY A 28 4.97 -2.34 4.94
CA GLY A 28 4.91 -3.62 5.65
C GLY A 28 5.49 -3.56 7.06
N THR A 29 5.13 -4.53 7.91
CA THR A 29 5.49 -4.52 9.35
C THR A 29 5.98 -5.87 9.86
N LYS A 30 6.15 -6.88 9.00
CA LYS A 30 6.45 -8.24 9.49
C LYS A 30 7.87 -8.65 9.22
N ARG A 31 8.35 -8.43 8.00
CA ARG A 31 9.67 -8.89 7.58
C ARG A 31 10.32 -7.86 6.71
N ALA A 32 11.63 -7.93 6.65
CA ALA A 32 12.39 -7.25 5.62
C ALA A 32 13.60 -8.09 5.25
N GLY A 33 14.19 -7.78 4.12
CA GLY A 33 15.42 -8.41 3.68
C GLY A 33 16.15 -7.59 2.63
N MET A 34 17.42 -7.90 2.47
CA MET A 34 18.27 -7.34 1.44
C MET A 34 19.15 -8.43 0.83
N ALA A 35 19.45 -8.29 -0.45
CA ALA A 35 20.41 -9.11 -1.18
C ALA A 35 21.32 -8.21 -2.02
N PHE A 36 22.61 -8.50 -1.99
CA PHE A 36 23.65 -7.82 -2.75
C PHE A 36 24.44 -8.82 -3.58
N PHE A 37 25.03 -8.34 -4.66
CA PHE A 37 25.98 -9.11 -5.43
C PHE A 37 27.35 -8.42 -5.45
N ASN A 38 28.37 -9.20 -5.12
CA ASN A 38 29.79 -8.83 -5.25
C ASN A 38 30.52 -9.95 -6.01
N LYS A 39 31.47 -9.62 -6.89
CA LYS A 39 32.23 -10.64 -7.65
C LYS A 39 33.09 -11.55 -6.75
N GLY A 40 33.59 -11.03 -5.62
CA GLY A 40 34.40 -11.79 -4.66
C GLY A 40 33.56 -12.74 -3.81
N ASP A 41 32.52 -12.21 -3.17
CA ASP A 41 31.71 -12.96 -2.19
C ASP A 41 30.46 -13.63 -2.79
N GLY A 42 30.12 -13.29 -4.04
CA GLY A 42 28.87 -13.70 -4.68
C GLY A 42 27.64 -13.00 -4.08
N PHE A 43 26.55 -13.75 -3.94
CA PHE A 43 25.31 -13.25 -3.35
C PHE A 43 25.41 -13.21 -1.82
N GLN A 44 25.22 -12.03 -1.26
CA GLN A 44 25.12 -11.78 0.18
C GLN A 44 23.67 -11.46 0.52
N ARG A 45 23.12 -12.04 1.59
CA ARG A 45 21.69 -11.86 1.94
C ARG A 45 21.45 -11.87 3.43
N ALA A 46 20.59 -10.96 3.90
CA ALA A 46 20.02 -10.97 5.24
C ALA A 46 18.49 -10.81 5.19
N ILE A 47 17.78 -11.51 6.06
CA ILE A 47 16.32 -11.40 6.23
C ILE A 47 16.02 -11.40 7.74
N HIS A 48 15.24 -10.44 8.20
CA HIS A 48 14.87 -10.30 9.60
C HIS A 48 13.36 -10.12 9.78
N SER A 49 12.87 -10.51 10.95
CA SER A 49 11.55 -10.10 11.41
C SER A 49 11.58 -8.63 11.85
N LEU A 50 10.50 -7.90 11.54
CA LEU A 50 10.22 -6.54 12.00
C LEU A 50 9.11 -6.50 13.07
N GLU A 51 8.63 -7.66 13.52
CA GLU A 51 7.54 -7.76 14.51
C GLU A 51 8.00 -7.36 15.92
N ASP A 52 9.31 -7.32 16.16
CA ASP A 52 9.94 -7.04 17.46
C ASP A 52 11.02 -5.94 17.38
N GLY A 53 11.13 -5.21 16.27
CA GLY A 53 12.11 -4.12 16.13
C GLY A 53 12.04 -3.35 14.81
N TYR A 54 12.77 -2.24 14.76
CA TYR A 54 12.86 -1.40 13.55
C TYR A 54 13.83 -1.98 12.53
N PHE A 55 13.55 -1.70 11.26
CA PHE A 55 14.39 -2.10 10.13
C PHE A 55 15.86 -1.77 10.37
N ARG A 56 16.20 -0.50 10.64
CA ARG A 56 17.59 -0.08 10.82
C ARG A 56 18.34 -0.89 11.88
N SER A 57 17.75 -1.03 13.07
CA SER A 57 18.37 -1.75 14.19
C SER A 57 18.59 -3.23 13.90
N LYS A 58 17.72 -3.85 13.08
CA LYS A 58 17.85 -5.26 12.70
C LYS A 58 19.00 -5.49 11.72
N PHE A 59 19.27 -4.53 10.83
CA PHE A 59 20.19 -4.70 9.70
C PHE A 59 21.55 -3.98 9.86
N GLU A 60 21.71 -3.11 10.86
CA GLU A 60 22.93 -2.31 11.06
C GLU A 60 24.21 -3.15 11.17
N ASN A 61 24.13 -4.36 11.71
CA ASN A 61 25.28 -5.25 11.80
C ASN A 61 25.55 -6.03 10.51
N ASP A 62 24.51 -6.37 9.74
CA ASP A 62 24.67 -7.08 8.46
C ASP A 62 25.36 -6.18 7.42
N ILE A 63 24.93 -4.92 7.32
CA ILE A 63 25.46 -4.01 6.29
C ILE A 63 26.94 -3.66 6.48
N LYS A 64 27.52 -3.90 7.67
CA LYS A 64 28.95 -3.69 7.93
C LYS A 64 29.84 -4.67 7.16
N THR A 65 29.32 -5.85 6.85
CA THR A 65 30.05 -6.89 6.10
C THR A 65 29.66 -6.92 4.63
N PHE A 66 28.54 -6.30 4.27
CA PHE A 66 28.06 -6.29 2.89
C PHE A 66 28.83 -5.31 2.02
N GLN A 67 29.10 -5.71 0.78
CA GLN A 67 29.66 -4.87 -0.27
C GLN A 67 28.98 -5.19 -1.59
N GLY A 68 28.82 -4.20 -2.47
CA GLY A 68 28.30 -4.46 -3.80
C GLY A 68 27.86 -3.20 -4.55
N ASN A 69 28.10 -3.23 -5.86
CA ASN A 69 27.64 -2.20 -6.79
C ASN A 69 26.20 -2.43 -7.26
N SER A 70 25.57 -3.53 -6.82
CA SER A 70 24.18 -3.83 -7.10
C SER A 70 23.52 -4.55 -5.93
N GLY A 71 22.29 -4.18 -5.62
CA GLY A 71 21.52 -4.80 -4.55
C GLY A 71 20.03 -4.51 -4.63
N ILE A 72 19.25 -5.35 -3.98
CA ILE A 72 17.81 -5.24 -3.83
C ILE A 72 17.42 -5.44 -2.37
N GLY A 73 16.38 -4.75 -1.94
CA GLY A 73 15.81 -4.87 -0.60
C GLY A 73 14.30 -4.74 -0.65
N ILE A 74 13.65 -5.26 0.39
CA ILE A 74 12.20 -5.30 0.48
C ILE A 74 11.73 -5.18 1.92
N ILE A 75 10.70 -4.35 2.12
CA ILE A 75 9.82 -4.39 3.28
C ILE A 75 8.62 -5.28 2.92
N SER A 76 8.39 -6.32 3.70
CA SER A 76 7.37 -7.33 3.47
C SER A 76 6.33 -7.34 4.60
N ASP A 77 5.04 -7.38 4.24
CA ASP A 77 3.95 -7.54 5.20
C ASP A 77 3.69 -8.99 5.63
N ASN A 78 4.41 -9.96 5.03
CA ASN A 78 4.12 -11.36 5.22
C ASN A 78 5.36 -12.27 5.09
N GLU A 79 5.75 -12.63 3.87
CA GLU A 79 6.77 -13.65 3.58
C GLU A 79 8.22 -13.15 3.68
N ALA A 80 9.14 -14.08 3.95
CA ALA A 80 10.57 -13.83 3.96
C ALA A 80 11.09 -13.72 2.51
N GLN A 81 11.72 -12.59 2.19
CA GLN A 81 12.37 -12.32 0.91
C GLN A 81 13.49 -11.27 1.11
N PRO A 82 14.45 -11.09 0.18
CA PRO A 82 14.57 -11.71 -1.15
C PRO A 82 14.86 -13.22 -1.11
N ILE A 83 14.46 -13.98 -2.13
CA ILE A 83 14.85 -15.40 -2.29
C ILE A 83 16.02 -15.48 -3.28
N VAL A 84 17.06 -16.24 -2.96
CA VAL A 84 18.13 -16.56 -3.90
C VAL A 84 17.84 -17.93 -4.51
N ALA A 85 17.60 -17.96 -5.81
CA ALA A 85 17.32 -19.17 -6.57
C ALA A 85 18.50 -19.50 -7.49
N ASN A 86 18.65 -20.78 -7.81
CA ASN A 86 19.58 -21.26 -8.82
C ASN A 86 18.80 -22.12 -9.82
N SER A 87 18.80 -21.73 -11.10
CA SER A 87 18.12 -22.46 -12.17
C SER A 87 18.97 -22.45 -13.44
N HIS A 88 18.41 -22.94 -14.56
CA HIS A 88 19.04 -22.85 -15.87
C HIS A 88 19.19 -21.39 -16.36
N LEU A 89 18.48 -20.44 -15.75
CA LEU A 89 18.66 -19.00 -15.98
C LEU A 89 19.88 -18.43 -15.25
N GLY A 90 20.57 -19.26 -14.47
CA GLY A 90 21.66 -18.86 -13.57
C GLY A 90 21.20 -18.64 -12.13
N LYS A 91 22.09 -18.10 -11.31
CA LYS A 91 21.79 -17.70 -9.92
C LYS A 91 21.26 -16.26 -9.90
N PHE A 92 20.14 -16.05 -9.23
CA PHE A 92 19.53 -14.74 -9.07
C PHE A 92 18.83 -14.58 -7.72
N ALA A 93 18.76 -13.36 -7.22
CA ALA A 93 17.90 -13.00 -6.10
C ALA A 93 16.61 -12.36 -6.61
N ILE A 94 15.48 -12.62 -5.95
CA ILE A 94 14.17 -12.09 -6.35
C ILE A 94 13.38 -11.54 -5.15
N SER A 95 12.75 -10.40 -5.37
CA SER A 95 11.75 -9.79 -4.51
C SER A 95 10.47 -9.57 -5.28
N THR A 96 9.33 -9.80 -4.63
CA THR A 96 8.01 -9.58 -5.22
C THR A 96 7.10 -8.76 -4.33
N VAL A 97 6.34 -7.87 -4.94
CA VAL A 97 5.14 -7.28 -4.32
C VAL A 97 3.95 -7.95 -5.00
N SER A 98 3.33 -8.90 -4.30
CA SER A 98 2.33 -9.76 -4.91
C SER A 98 1.10 -10.03 -4.04
N LYS A 99 0.00 -10.33 -4.74
CA LYS A 99 -1.16 -11.04 -4.21
C LYS A 99 -1.51 -12.12 -5.22
N ILE A 100 -1.52 -13.38 -4.78
CA ILE A 100 -1.73 -14.55 -5.63
C ILE A 100 -2.94 -15.31 -5.11
N ASN A 101 -4.13 -15.05 -5.67
CA ASN A 101 -5.38 -15.66 -5.17
C ASN A 101 -5.46 -17.16 -5.49
N ASN A 102 -4.72 -17.62 -6.51
CA ASN A 102 -4.63 -19.00 -6.91
C ASN A 102 -3.30 -19.67 -6.51
N ALA A 103 -2.69 -19.25 -5.39
CA ALA A 103 -1.43 -19.83 -4.92
C ALA A 103 -1.50 -21.37 -4.74
N ASN A 104 -2.58 -21.87 -4.12
CA ASN A 104 -2.77 -23.31 -3.88
C ASN A 104 -2.96 -24.11 -5.19
N GLU A 105 -3.58 -23.51 -6.21
CA GLU A 105 -3.74 -24.11 -7.55
C GLU A 105 -2.36 -24.30 -8.20
N LEU A 106 -1.56 -23.22 -8.21
CA LEU A 106 -0.22 -23.21 -8.78
C LEU A 106 0.76 -24.11 -8.01
N GLU A 107 0.71 -24.11 -6.67
CA GLU A 107 1.45 -25.04 -5.83
C GLU A 107 1.14 -26.50 -6.20
N SER A 108 -0.14 -26.84 -6.32
CA SER A 108 -0.58 -28.18 -6.70
C SER A 108 -0.09 -28.59 -8.09
N GLU A 109 -0.04 -27.67 -9.05
CA GLU A 109 0.53 -27.92 -10.39
C GLU A 109 2.03 -28.25 -10.30
N PHE A 110 2.79 -27.51 -9.51
CA PHE A 110 4.22 -27.76 -9.34
C PHE A 110 4.51 -29.07 -8.61
N LEU A 111 3.75 -29.39 -7.57
CA LEU A 111 3.88 -30.66 -6.84
C LEU A 111 3.57 -31.86 -7.76
N LYS A 112 2.58 -31.76 -8.66
CA LYS A 112 2.29 -32.78 -9.69
C LYS A 112 3.44 -32.99 -10.68
N LYS A 113 4.27 -31.97 -10.90
CA LYS A 113 5.49 -32.05 -11.72
C LYS A 113 6.72 -32.51 -10.90
N HIS A 114 6.51 -33.04 -9.70
CA HIS A 114 7.57 -33.45 -8.78
C HIS A 114 8.56 -32.32 -8.43
N ARG A 115 8.08 -31.08 -8.41
CA ARG A 115 8.85 -29.95 -7.86
C ARG A 115 8.59 -29.82 -6.36
N THR A 116 9.55 -29.25 -5.64
CA THR A 116 9.49 -29.07 -4.19
C THR A 116 9.52 -27.59 -3.86
N PHE A 117 8.81 -27.21 -2.79
CA PHE A 117 8.88 -25.89 -2.18
C PHE A 117 9.62 -25.97 -0.85
N SER A 118 10.35 -24.91 -0.52
CA SER A 118 11.03 -24.76 0.75
C SER A 118 10.01 -24.25 1.77
N GLU A 119 9.70 -25.04 2.80
CA GLU A 119 8.79 -24.60 3.87
C GLU A 119 9.47 -23.54 4.75
N THR A 120 9.38 -22.27 4.32
CA THR A 120 9.99 -21.11 4.99
C THR A 120 8.98 -20.30 5.82
N SER A 121 7.69 -20.66 5.74
CA SER A 121 6.59 -20.09 6.52
C SER A 121 5.61 -21.18 6.94
N GLN A 122 5.08 -21.11 8.17
CA GLN A 122 4.15 -22.10 8.70
C GLN A 122 2.92 -22.26 7.78
N GLY A 123 2.77 -23.44 7.15
CA GLY A 123 1.51 -23.92 6.56
C GLY A 123 1.05 -23.30 5.24
N SER A 124 1.92 -22.58 4.50
CA SER A 124 1.60 -22.14 3.13
C SER A 124 2.86 -21.89 2.31
N VAL A 125 2.77 -22.12 1.00
CA VAL A 125 3.84 -21.84 0.03
C VAL A 125 4.26 -20.36 0.09
N ASN A 126 5.57 -20.11 0.01
CA ASN A 126 6.08 -18.75 -0.09
C ASN A 126 5.73 -18.17 -1.48
N PRO A 127 4.93 -17.09 -1.57
CA PRO A 127 4.53 -16.53 -2.86
C PRO A 127 5.71 -16.15 -3.77
N THR A 128 6.83 -15.74 -3.19
CA THR A 128 8.02 -15.35 -3.96
C THR A 128 8.76 -16.56 -4.51
N GLU A 129 8.76 -17.69 -3.80
CA GLU A 129 9.33 -18.95 -4.29
C GLU A 129 8.49 -19.48 -5.46
N LEU A 130 7.17 -19.40 -5.33
CA LEU A 130 6.23 -19.75 -6.39
C LEU A 130 6.44 -18.90 -7.65
N VAL A 131 6.64 -17.59 -7.50
CA VAL A 131 6.99 -16.70 -8.62
C VAL A 131 8.34 -17.07 -9.22
N ALA A 132 9.36 -17.36 -8.40
CA ALA A 132 10.67 -17.79 -8.89
C ALA A 132 10.57 -19.09 -9.71
N MET A 133 9.72 -20.04 -9.29
CA MET A 133 9.48 -21.29 -10.01
C MET A 133 8.75 -21.08 -11.34
N LEU A 134 7.76 -20.17 -11.39
CA LEU A 134 7.09 -19.79 -12.64
C LEU A 134 8.08 -19.18 -13.64
N ILE A 135 8.98 -18.31 -13.15
CA ILE A 135 10.03 -17.72 -13.97
C ILE A 135 11.00 -18.80 -14.47
N ALA A 136 11.36 -19.75 -13.61
CA ALA A 136 12.23 -20.87 -13.95
C ALA A 136 11.57 -21.93 -14.87
N GLU A 137 10.28 -21.84 -15.21
CA GLU A 137 9.69 -22.64 -16.30
C GLU A 137 9.96 -22.02 -17.68
N GLY A 138 10.35 -20.74 -17.77
CA GLY A 138 10.64 -20.04 -19.02
C GLY A 138 12.04 -20.35 -19.57
N HIS A 139 12.28 -20.06 -20.86
CA HIS A 139 13.59 -20.23 -21.49
C HIS A 139 14.57 -19.11 -21.15
N ASP A 140 14.04 -17.92 -20.89
CA ASP A 140 14.74 -16.70 -20.46
C ASP A 140 13.89 -15.95 -19.42
N PHE A 141 14.39 -14.85 -18.88
CA PHE A 141 13.64 -14.06 -17.90
C PHE A 141 12.33 -13.48 -18.48
N VAL A 142 12.29 -13.11 -19.76
CA VAL A 142 11.09 -12.53 -20.38
C VAL A 142 9.97 -13.56 -20.45
N SER A 143 10.24 -14.73 -21.03
CA SER A 143 9.29 -15.84 -21.13
C SER A 143 8.91 -16.39 -19.75
N GLY A 144 9.84 -16.39 -18.79
CA GLY A 144 9.56 -16.75 -17.41
C GLY A 144 8.60 -15.77 -16.71
N ILE A 145 8.82 -14.46 -16.88
CA ILE A 145 7.93 -13.43 -16.33
C ILE A 145 6.56 -13.43 -17.05
N GLU A 146 6.51 -13.77 -18.34
CA GLU A 146 5.24 -14.00 -19.05
C GLU A 146 4.41 -15.15 -18.42
N ASN A 147 5.05 -16.21 -17.91
CA ASN A 147 4.32 -17.24 -17.14
C ASN A 147 3.64 -16.64 -15.92
N VAL A 148 4.30 -15.70 -15.23
CA VAL A 148 3.75 -14.99 -14.07
C VAL A 148 2.51 -14.19 -14.48
N TYR A 149 2.60 -13.41 -15.56
CA TYR A 149 1.47 -12.61 -16.07
C TYR A 149 0.28 -13.45 -16.55
N ASN A 150 0.53 -14.68 -17.03
CA ASN A 150 -0.52 -15.51 -17.60
C ASN A 150 -1.17 -16.44 -16.58
N LYS A 151 -0.45 -16.85 -15.53
CA LYS A 151 -0.93 -17.84 -14.55
C LYS A 151 -1.43 -17.23 -13.24
N ILE A 152 -0.90 -16.08 -12.80
CA ILE A 152 -1.30 -15.48 -11.52
C ILE A 152 -2.66 -14.77 -11.65
N LYS A 153 -3.63 -15.18 -10.83
CA LYS A 153 -4.88 -14.45 -10.57
C LYS A 153 -4.62 -13.49 -9.41
N GLY A 154 -4.31 -12.24 -9.71
CA GLY A 154 -3.95 -11.24 -8.71
C GLY A 154 -3.09 -10.11 -9.29
N SER A 155 -2.02 -9.76 -8.58
CA SER A 155 -0.97 -8.88 -9.11
C SER A 155 0.40 -9.33 -8.61
N CYS A 156 1.44 -9.07 -9.39
CA CYS A 156 2.81 -9.39 -9.04
C CYS A 156 3.78 -8.47 -9.78
N SER A 157 4.38 -7.52 -9.04
CA SER A 157 5.53 -6.75 -9.50
C SER A 157 6.80 -7.36 -8.93
N ILE A 158 7.85 -7.38 -9.74
CA ILE A 158 9.02 -8.23 -9.57
C ILE A 158 10.28 -7.39 -9.68
N LEU A 159 11.24 -7.65 -8.79
CA LEU A 159 12.59 -7.12 -8.86
C LEU A 159 13.58 -8.29 -8.74
N ILE A 160 14.42 -8.48 -9.75
CA ILE A 160 15.42 -9.55 -9.83
C ILE A 160 16.81 -8.93 -9.85
N LEU A 161 17.71 -9.47 -9.04
CA LEU A 161 19.13 -9.16 -9.04
C LEU A 161 19.90 -10.36 -9.61
N THR A 162 20.67 -10.12 -10.65
CA THR A 162 21.62 -11.09 -11.21
C THR A 162 23.06 -10.66 -10.91
N GLU A 163 24.04 -11.40 -11.40
CA GLU A 163 25.46 -11.05 -11.27
C GLU A 163 25.86 -9.77 -12.04
N LYS A 164 25.01 -9.29 -12.96
CA LYS A 164 25.35 -8.20 -13.90
C LYS A 164 24.39 -7.02 -13.85
N GLU A 165 23.14 -7.27 -13.48
CA GLU A 165 22.04 -6.35 -13.74
C GLU A 165 20.85 -6.57 -12.80
N ILE A 166 20.03 -5.54 -12.72
CA ILE A 166 18.70 -5.60 -12.11
C ILE A 166 17.68 -5.74 -13.24
N ILE A 167 16.76 -6.70 -13.12
CA ILE A 167 15.57 -6.80 -13.98
C ILE A 167 14.37 -6.37 -13.15
N ALA A 168 13.64 -5.36 -13.62
CA ALA A 168 12.43 -4.87 -12.99
C ALA A 168 11.24 -5.12 -13.91
N ALA A 169 10.18 -5.69 -13.37
CA ALA A 169 8.97 -6.00 -14.11
C ALA A 169 7.75 -5.58 -13.30
N ARG A 170 6.87 -4.79 -13.92
CA ARG A 170 5.62 -4.35 -13.28
C ARG A 170 4.52 -5.36 -13.57
N ASP A 171 3.56 -5.49 -12.65
CA ASP A 171 2.43 -6.39 -12.83
C ASP A 171 1.65 -6.10 -14.13
N LYS A 172 0.98 -7.13 -14.66
CA LYS A 172 0.33 -7.12 -15.98
C LYS A 172 -0.57 -5.92 -16.26
N LEU A 173 -1.26 -5.41 -15.24
CA LEU A 173 -2.18 -4.26 -15.36
C LEU A 173 -1.66 -3.03 -14.59
N GLY A 174 -0.42 -3.04 -14.09
CA GLY A 174 0.18 -1.90 -13.40
C GLY A 174 -0.51 -1.51 -12.08
N ARG A 175 -1.13 -2.47 -11.38
CA ARG A 175 -1.77 -2.32 -10.07
C ARG A 175 -0.86 -1.69 -9.03
N THR A 176 0.42 -2.10 -8.98
CA THR A 176 1.42 -1.52 -8.08
C THR A 176 2.41 -0.64 -8.86
N PRO A 177 2.93 0.43 -8.23
CA PRO A 177 3.92 1.29 -8.84
C PRO A 177 5.30 0.63 -8.89
N VAL A 178 6.03 0.89 -9.98
CA VAL A 178 7.47 0.64 -10.08
C VAL A 178 8.10 1.84 -10.76
N VAL A 179 8.85 2.62 -9.99
CA VAL A 179 9.45 3.89 -10.44
C VAL A 179 10.97 3.76 -10.51
N ILE A 180 11.56 4.31 -11.56
CA ILE A 180 13.00 4.37 -11.75
C ILE A 180 13.50 5.76 -11.32
N GLY A 181 14.54 5.75 -10.51
CA GLY A 181 15.31 6.93 -10.13
C GLY A 181 16.69 6.91 -10.76
N LYS A 182 17.23 8.08 -11.11
CA LYS A 182 18.58 8.23 -11.65
C LYS A 182 19.37 9.28 -10.89
N ASN A 183 20.66 9.00 -10.67
CA ASN A 183 21.62 9.98 -10.15
C ASN A 183 22.89 9.97 -11.03
N GLY A 184 23.99 10.59 -10.55
CA GLY A 184 25.25 10.65 -11.31
C GLY A 184 25.98 9.31 -11.44
N ASP A 185 25.70 8.36 -10.52
CA ASP A 185 26.46 7.12 -10.38
C ASP A 185 25.72 5.89 -10.93
N GLY A 186 24.40 5.97 -11.09
CA GLY A 186 23.59 4.90 -11.65
C GLY A 186 22.09 5.09 -11.45
N PHE A 187 21.40 3.96 -11.22
CA PHE A 187 19.95 3.88 -11.18
C PHE A 187 19.45 3.21 -9.91
N ALA A 188 18.23 3.59 -9.52
CA ALA A 188 17.45 2.93 -8.48
C ALA A 188 16.08 2.54 -9.03
N VAL A 189 15.50 1.49 -8.47
CA VAL A 189 14.11 1.08 -8.71
C VAL A 189 13.40 1.03 -7.38
N ALA A 190 12.22 1.64 -7.27
CA ALA A 190 11.48 1.69 -6.02
C ALA A 190 9.99 1.46 -6.23
N SER A 191 9.31 1.00 -5.19
CA SER A 191 7.85 1.06 -5.15
C SER A 191 7.35 2.50 -4.96
N GLU A 192 8.10 3.36 -4.25
CA GLU A 192 7.72 4.75 -4.02
C GLU A 192 8.89 5.72 -4.21
N SER A 193 8.61 6.89 -4.82
CA SER A 193 9.61 7.91 -5.06
C SER A 193 10.06 8.66 -3.80
N CYS A 194 9.40 8.49 -2.65
CA CYS A 194 9.82 9.09 -1.38
C CYS A 194 11.24 8.65 -0.97
N ALA A 195 11.69 7.48 -1.42
CA ALA A 195 13.04 6.99 -1.18
C ALA A 195 14.13 7.79 -1.92
N PHE A 196 13.78 8.58 -2.94
CA PHE A 196 14.77 9.17 -3.85
C PHE A 196 15.40 10.46 -3.35
N ALA A 197 14.62 11.36 -2.75
CA ALA A 197 15.06 12.74 -2.48
C ALA A 197 16.34 12.80 -1.62
N ASN A 198 16.35 12.11 -0.49
CA ASN A 198 17.49 12.09 0.43
C ASN A 198 18.66 11.19 -0.05
N LEU A 199 18.39 10.33 -1.04
CA LEU A 199 19.39 9.51 -1.72
C LEU A 199 19.90 10.15 -3.03
N LYS A 200 19.46 11.38 -3.32
CA LYS A 200 19.85 12.18 -4.49
C LYS A 200 19.49 11.55 -5.84
N PHE A 201 18.52 10.64 -5.87
CA PHE A 201 17.90 10.19 -7.11
C PHE A 201 16.83 11.19 -7.54
N LYS A 202 16.68 11.38 -8.85
CA LYS A 202 15.53 12.06 -9.46
C LYS A 202 14.70 11.03 -10.18
N ILE A 203 13.37 11.22 -10.21
CA ILE A 203 12.48 10.36 -11.01
C ILE A 203 12.93 10.45 -12.47
N ASP A 204 13.25 9.29 -13.05
CA ASP A 204 13.64 9.15 -14.44
C ASP A 204 12.45 8.69 -15.29
N SER A 205 11.79 7.61 -14.87
CA SER A 205 10.67 7.01 -15.59
C SER A 205 9.80 6.13 -14.69
N TYR A 206 8.58 5.83 -15.14
CA TYR A 206 7.69 4.84 -14.52
C TYR A 206 7.62 3.62 -15.43
N ILE A 207 7.84 2.42 -14.89
CA ILE A 207 7.69 1.18 -15.66
C ILE A 207 6.19 1.00 -15.94
N GLY A 208 5.80 0.78 -17.19
CA GLY A 208 4.41 0.59 -17.61
C GLY A 208 3.84 -0.79 -17.26
N PRO A 209 2.52 -1.00 -17.40
CA PRO A 209 1.85 -2.25 -17.02
C PRO A 209 2.39 -3.45 -17.82
N GLY A 210 2.88 -4.48 -17.13
CA GLY A 210 3.49 -5.66 -17.76
C GLY A 210 4.83 -5.40 -18.46
N GLU A 211 5.39 -4.19 -18.40
CA GLU A 211 6.70 -3.89 -18.98
C GLU A 211 7.81 -4.59 -18.18
N ILE A 212 8.85 -5.03 -18.90
CA ILE A 212 10.07 -5.62 -18.33
C ILE A 212 11.25 -4.79 -18.81
N VAL A 213 12.06 -4.33 -17.86
CA VAL A 213 13.28 -3.57 -18.14
C VAL A 213 14.48 -4.19 -17.46
N ARG A 214 15.63 -4.04 -18.10
CA ARG A 214 16.95 -4.44 -17.63
C ARG A 214 17.76 -3.20 -17.34
N ILE A 215 18.39 -3.15 -16.18
CA ILE A 215 19.03 -1.95 -15.65
C ILE A 215 20.46 -2.30 -15.26
N THR A 216 21.40 -1.56 -15.85
CA THR A 216 22.81 -1.54 -15.47
C THR A 216 23.16 -0.14 -14.97
N ALA A 217 24.38 0.05 -14.43
CA ALA A 217 24.84 1.38 -14.03
C ALA A 217 24.99 2.36 -15.21
N ASP A 218 25.04 1.85 -16.45
CA ASP A 218 25.23 2.66 -17.66
C ASP A 218 23.92 2.99 -18.39
N GLY A 219 22.86 2.20 -18.17
CA GLY A 219 21.59 2.47 -18.82
C GLY A 219 20.50 1.45 -18.57
N ILE A 220 19.36 1.71 -19.19
CA ILE A 220 18.16 0.90 -19.14
C ILE A 220 17.89 0.36 -20.54
N VAL A 221 17.61 -0.93 -20.64
CA VAL A 221 17.16 -1.58 -21.87
C VAL A 221 15.80 -2.19 -21.62
N GLN A 222 14.80 -1.77 -22.40
CA GLN A 222 13.50 -2.40 -22.36
C GLN A 222 13.58 -3.79 -23.00
N MET A 223 13.14 -4.81 -22.27
CA MET A 223 13.12 -6.20 -22.72
C MET A 223 11.76 -6.59 -23.29
N ARG A 224 10.69 -5.95 -22.81
CA ARG A 224 9.30 -6.19 -23.21
C ARG A 224 8.47 -4.93 -23.01
N GLU A 225 7.81 -4.47 -24.08
CA GLU A 225 6.96 -3.27 -24.09
C GLU A 225 5.79 -3.34 -23.09
N PRO A 226 5.29 -2.20 -22.59
CA PRO A 226 4.10 -2.17 -21.74
C PRO A 226 2.83 -2.59 -22.49
N ASN A 227 1.89 -3.16 -21.75
CA ASN A 227 0.53 -3.40 -22.19
C ASN A 227 -0.23 -2.07 -22.38
N LYS A 228 -1.23 -2.06 -23.26
CA LYS A 228 -2.06 -0.86 -23.51
C LYS A 228 -3.03 -0.54 -22.36
N LYS A 229 -3.47 -1.58 -21.63
CA LYS A 229 -4.42 -1.44 -20.51
C LYS A 229 -3.66 -1.30 -19.20
N MET A 230 -4.14 -0.41 -18.35
CA MET A 230 -3.61 -0.16 -17.01
C MET A 230 -4.78 -0.04 -16.04
N GLN A 231 -4.59 -0.46 -14.80
CA GLN A 231 -5.54 -0.28 -13.72
C GLN A 231 -4.81 -0.04 -12.39
N ILE A 232 -3.98 1.01 -12.32
CA ILE A 232 -3.20 1.33 -11.11
C ILE A 232 -4.12 1.58 -9.91
N CYS A 233 -3.72 1.13 -8.72
CA CYS A 233 -4.58 1.22 -7.56
C CYS A 233 -4.87 2.67 -7.13
N ALA A 234 -6.13 3.09 -7.23
CA ALA A 234 -6.55 4.41 -6.77
C ALA A 234 -6.35 4.62 -5.25
N PHE A 235 -6.35 3.54 -4.46
CA PHE A 235 -6.12 3.59 -3.02
C PHE A 235 -4.69 4.03 -2.64
N LEU A 236 -3.76 4.05 -3.60
CA LEU A 236 -2.42 4.62 -3.44
C LEU A 236 -2.49 6.12 -3.10
N TRP A 237 -3.33 6.90 -3.81
CA TRP A 237 -3.50 8.32 -3.52
C TRP A 237 -4.37 8.57 -2.29
N VAL A 238 -5.37 7.74 -2.05
CA VAL A 238 -6.28 7.87 -0.90
C VAL A 238 -5.56 7.67 0.43
N TYR A 239 -4.78 6.59 0.57
CA TYR A 239 -4.25 6.14 1.87
C TYR A 239 -2.80 5.64 1.82
N TYR A 240 -2.46 4.70 0.94
CA TYR A 240 -1.19 3.96 1.07
C TYR A 240 0.04 4.79 0.79
N GLY A 241 -0.03 5.66 -0.21
CA GLY A 241 1.13 6.39 -0.67
C GLY A 241 1.66 7.31 0.40
N TYR A 242 2.98 7.38 0.47
CA TYR A 242 3.65 8.37 1.29
C TYR A 242 3.41 9.75 0.68
N PRO A 243 3.11 10.81 1.46
CA PRO A 243 2.60 12.07 0.91
C PRO A 243 3.50 12.73 -0.17
N PRO A 244 4.84 12.77 -0.01
CA PRO A 244 5.76 13.26 -1.05
C PRO A 244 5.98 12.31 -2.24
N SER A 245 5.40 11.11 -2.25
CA SER A 245 5.53 10.16 -3.36
C SER A 245 4.72 10.60 -4.57
N TYR A 246 5.17 10.17 -5.75
CA TYR A 246 4.50 10.37 -7.02
C TYR A 246 4.21 9.03 -7.69
N TYR A 247 3.01 8.90 -8.24
CA TYR A 247 2.61 7.76 -9.07
C TYR A 247 2.11 8.30 -10.39
N GLU A 248 2.68 7.83 -11.51
CA GLU A 248 2.30 8.31 -12.85
C GLU A 248 2.40 9.86 -12.98
N GLY A 249 3.40 10.46 -12.34
CA GLY A 249 3.61 11.92 -12.32
C GLY A 249 2.67 12.69 -11.39
N ILE A 250 1.79 12.01 -10.64
CA ILE A 250 0.80 12.65 -9.77
C ILE A 250 1.24 12.50 -8.31
N ASN A 251 1.36 13.64 -7.62
CA ASN A 251 1.70 13.66 -6.20
C ASN A 251 0.55 13.15 -5.33
N VAL A 252 0.89 12.38 -4.29
CA VAL A 252 -0.07 11.83 -3.34
C VAL A 252 -0.74 12.93 -2.54
N ASP A 253 0.01 13.81 -1.86
CA ASP A 253 -0.58 14.80 -0.95
C ASP A 253 -1.40 15.86 -1.70
N GLU A 254 -0.94 16.30 -2.87
CA GLU A 254 -1.72 17.18 -3.75
C GLU A 254 -3.07 16.56 -4.13
N SER A 255 -3.09 15.27 -4.46
CA SER A 255 -4.34 14.55 -4.75
C SER A 255 -5.26 14.51 -3.53
N ARG A 256 -4.70 14.35 -2.32
CA ARG A 256 -5.48 14.40 -1.06
C ARG A 256 -6.07 15.80 -0.82
N TYR A 257 -5.34 16.86 -1.14
CA TYR A 257 -5.86 18.22 -1.03
C TYR A 257 -7.04 18.42 -2.00
N ARG A 258 -6.92 17.92 -3.24
CA ARG A 258 -8.02 17.94 -4.22
C ARG A 258 -9.23 17.14 -3.75
N CYS A 259 -9.04 15.97 -3.13
CA CYS A 259 -10.14 15.20 -2.53
C CYS A 259 -10.85 15.98 -1.41
N GLY A 260 -10.08 16.60 -0.51
CA GLY A 260 -10.60 17.45 0.56
C GLY A 260 -11.43 18.62 0.02
N ALA A 261 -10.90 19.33 -0.98
CA ALA A 261 -11.61 20.43 -1.64
C ALA A 261 -12.90 19.96 -2.32
N ALA A 262 -12.89 18.81 -3.00
CA ALA A 262 -14.09 18.24 -3.61
C ALA A 262 -15.19 17.93 -2.60
N LEU A 263 -14.83 17.34 -1.45
CA LEU A 263 -15.75 17.11 -0.33
C LEU A 263 -16.34 18.40 0.24
N ALA A 264 -15.55 19.49 0.24
CA ALA A 264 -15.93 20.78 0.76
C ALA A 264 -16.94 21.55 -0.12
N LYS A 265 -16.83 21.45 -1.46
CA LYS A 265 -17.63 22.25 -2.41
C LYS A 265 -19.15 22.22 -2.16
N ASN A 266 -19.69 21.06 -1.77
CA ASN A 266 -21.14 20.85 -1.59
C ASN A 266 -21.50 20.46 -0.14
N ASP A 267 -20.67 20.82 0.82
CA ASP A 267 -20.91 20.50 2.22
C ASP A 267 -21.19 21.77 3.02
N ASP A 268 -22.42 21.93 3.48
CA ASP A 268 -22.98 23.13 4.09
C ASP A 268 -22.86 23.18 5.61
N VAL A 269 -22.31 22.14 6.24
CA VAL A 269 -22.16 22.05 7.69
C VAL A 269 -21.35 23.23 8.26
N GLU A 270 -21.88 23.81 9.34
CA GLU A 270 -21.18 24.77 10.17
C GLU A 270 -20.36 24.05 11.24
N ALA A 271 -19.09 24.40 11.37
CA ALA A 271 -18.20 23.87 12.39
C ALA A 271 -17.20 24.94 12.85
N ASP A 272 -16.63 24.75 14.04
CA ASP A 272 -15.65 25.67 14.61
C ASP A 272 -14.25 25.43 14.02
N PHE A 273 -13.94 24.18 13.63
CA PHE A 273 -12.68 23.83 12.99
C PHE A 273 -12.76 22.55 12.14
N VAL A 274 -11.76 22.39 11.28
CA VAL A 274 -11.51 21.18 10.47
C VAL A 274 -10.28 20.46 11.02
N ALA A 275 -10.28 19.14 11.00
CA ALA A 275 -9.15 18.34 11.45
C ALA A 275 -9.02 17.04 10.64
N GLY A 276 -7.79 16.55 10.48
CA GLY A 276 -7.53 15.24 9.91
C GLY A 276 -7.37 14.19 11.00
N ILE A 277 -7.84 12.97 10.76
CA ILE A 277 -7.41 11.81 11.55
C ILE A 277 -5.96 11.48 11.16
N PRO A 278 -4.99 11.59 12.09
CA PRO A 278 -3.58 11.54 11.69
C PRO A 278 -3.07 10.12 11.42
N ASP A 279 -2.21 9.91 10.43
CA ASP A 279 -1.56 10.95 9.61
C ASP A 279 -2.20 11.10 8.21
N SER A 280 -2.93 10.09 7.73
CA SER A 280 -3.46 10.01 6.37
C SER A 280 -4.60 11.02 6.10
N GLY A 281 -5.43 11.33 7.09
CA GLY A 281 -6.51 12.31 6.97
C GLY A 281 -6.05 13.77 6.91
N VAL A 282 -4.76 14.06 7.18
CA VAL A 282 -4.24 15.44 7.29
C VAL A 282 -4.32 16.18 5.96
N GLY A 283 -3.83 15.59 4.86
CA GLY A 283 -3.86 16.25 3.55
C GLY A 283 -5.29 16.54 3.07
N HIS A 284 -6.20 15.58 3.29
CA HIS A 284 -7.63 15.75 3.02
C HIS A 284 -8.25 16.89 3.84
N ALA A 285 -7.91 16.98 5.14
CA ALA A 285 -8.38 18.05 6.02
C ALA A 285 -7.88 19.43 5.60
N ILE A 286 -6.63 19.54 5.17
CA ILE A 286 -6.06 20.81 4.69
C ILE A 286 -6.78 21.26 3.42
N GLY A 287 -6.99 20.35 2.46
CA GLY A 287 -7.76 20.65 1.25
C GLY A 287 -9.19 21.14 1.55
N TYR A 288 -9.88 20.43 2.44
CA TYR A 288 -11.24 20.81 2.88
C TYR A 288 -11.26 22.18 3.59
N SER A 289 -10.31 22.40 4.51
CA SER A 289 -10.15 23.64 5.28
C SER A 289 -9.92 24.85 4.36
N ASN A 290 -9.03 24.71 3.36
CA ASN A 290 -8.73 25.76 2.39
C ASN A 290 -9.96 26.15 1.56
N GLU A 291 -10.74 25.16 1.10
CA GLU A 291 -11.93 25.38 0.29
C GLU A 291 -13.07 26.03 1.10
N ARG A 292 -13.37 25.52 2.31
CA ARG A 292 -14.45 26.05 3.18
C ARG A 292 -14.05 27.29 3.97
N LYS A 293 -12.75 27.62 4.04
CA LYS A 293 -12.18 28.69 4.86
C LYS A 293 -12.51 28.52 6.36
N ILE A 294 -12.59 27.27 6.81
CA ILE A 294 -12.77 26.92 8.23
C ILE A 294 -11.38 26.58 8.79
N PRO A 295 -10.95 27.12 9.95
CA PRO A 295 -9.60 26.90 10.46
C PRO A 295 -9.24 25.42 10.64
N TYR A 296 -8.08 25.01 10.13
CA TYR A 296 -7.51 23.71 10.47
C TYR A 296 -6.97 23.74 11.90
N THR A 297 -7.37 22.78 12.72
CA THR A 297 -6.91 22.61 14.10
C THR A 297 -6.45 21.18 14.31
N ARG A 298 -5.55 20.98 15.28
CA ARG A 298 -5.03 19.67 15.66
C ARG A 298 -5.65 19.21 17.00
N PRO A 299 -6.87 18.63 17.00
CA PRO A 299 -7.55 18.16 18.21
C PRO A 299 -6.93 16.87 18.79
N TYR A 300 -6.11 16.18 17.99
CA TYR A 300 -5.36 14.99 18.39
C TYR A 300 -3.89 15.12 18.07
N ALA A 301 -3.04 14.60 18.95
CA ALA A 301 -1.67 14.28 18.61
C ALA A 301 -1.50 12.76 18.54
N LYS A 302 -0.89 12.27 17.45
CA LYS A 302 -0.46 10.89 17.37
C LYS A 302 0.80 10.70 18.21
N TYR A 303 0.77 9.80 19.18
CA TYR A 303 1.93 9.50 20.00
C TYR A 303 2.87 8.52 19.28
N THR A 304 3.87 9.07 18.60
CA THR A 304 4.83 8.33 17.77
C THR A 304 6.13 7.87 18.46
N PRO A 305 6.61 8.42 19.60
CA PRO A 305 7.91 8.04 20.17
C PRO A 305 8.09 6.56 20.53
N THR A 306 7.04 5.89 21.03
CA THR A 306 7.13 4.49 21.49
C THR A 306 6.15 3.54 20.80
N TRP A 307 5.23 4.05 19.98
CA TRP A 307 4.21 3.25 19.29
C TRP A 307 4.20 3.35 17.75
N PRO A 308 5.34 3.40 17.06
CA PRO A 308 5.36 3.33 15.59
C PRO A 308 5.02 1.91 15.13
N ARG A 309 3.73 1.70 14.82
CA ARG A 309 3.11 0.59 14.06
C ARG A 309 3.42 -0.88 14.41
N SER A 310 4.47 -1.23 15.16
CA SER A 310 4.99 -2.61 15.25
C SER A 310 5.02 -3.24 16.65
N PHE A 311 4.36 -2.65 17.66
CA PHE A 311 4.08 -3.40 18.89
C PHE A 311 2.67 -3.99 18.79
N MET A 312 2.53 -5.16 18.16
CA MET A 312 1.26 -5.89 18.15
C MET A 312 1.30 -7.04 19.17
N PRO A 313 0.67 -6.88 20.33
CA PRO A 313 0.44 -8.00 21.23
C PRO A 313 -0.53 -9.02 20.60
N GLN A 314 -0.32 -10.30 20.92
CA GLN A 314 -1.09 -11.44 20.39
C GLN A 314 -2.56 -11.44 20.86
N ASN A 315 -2.86 -10.79 21.99
CA ASN A 315 -4.19 -10.72 22.60
C ASN A 315 -5.00 -9.50 22.11
N GLN A 316 -6.27 -9.70 21.75
CA GLN A 316 -7.19 -8.65 21.30
C GLN A 316 -7.35 -7.52 22.32
N ASN A 317 -7.42 -7.83 23.62
CA ASN A 317 -7.54 -6.81 24.69
C ASN A 317 -6.35 -5.83 24.71
N MET A 318 -5.15 -6.36 24.45
CA MET A 318 -3.94 -5.54 24.39
C MET A 318 -3.86 -4.74 23.08
N ARG A 319 -4.45 -5.22 21.98
CA ARG A 319 -4.56 -4.44 20.73
C ARG A 319 -5.48 -3.24 20.91
N ASP A 320 -6.60 -3.44 21.59
CA ASP A 320 -7.56 -2.37 21.88
C ASP A 320 -6.93 -1.32 22.82
N LEU A 321 -6.15 -1.77 23.82
CA LEU A 321 -5.36 -0.87 24.67
C LEU A 321 -4.32 -0.07 23.86
N VAL A 322 -3.52 -0.72 23.01
CA VAL A 322 -2.52 -0.04 22.17
C VAL A 322 -3.19 0.94 21.20
N ALA A 323 -4.37 0.64 20.67
CA ALA A 323 -5.13 1.55 19.83
C ALA A 323 -5.54 2.83 20.60
N LYS A 324 -6.00 2.68 21.84
CA LYS A 324 -6.31 3.81 22.75
C LYS A 324 -5.08 4.69 23.03
N MET A 325 -3.89 4.10 23.14
CA MET A 325 -2.65 4.83 23.47
C MET A 325 -2.10 5.69 22.31
N LYS A 326 -2.55 5.47 21.06
CA LYS A 326 -1.96 6.11 19.87
C LYS A 326 -2.42 7.55 19.62
N LEU A 327 -3.67 7.87 19.95
CA LEU A 327 -4.25 9.19 19.68
C LEU A 327 -4.58 9.86 21.00
N ILE A 328 -3.88 10.95 21.29
CA ILE A 328 -4.06 11.71 22.52
C ILE A 328 -4.95 12.92 22.18
N PRO A 329 -6.16 13.02 22.76
CA PRO A 329 -7.01 14.18 22.57
C PRO A 329 -6.38 15.41 23.24
N ASN A 330 -6.69 16.60 22.72
CA ASN A 330 -6.32 17.87 23.31
C ASN A 330 -7.58 18.61 23.81
N PRO A 331 -8.00 18.39 25.08
CA PRO A 331 -9.21 18.97 25.66
C PRO A 331 -9.33 20.50 25.47
N ALA A 332 -8.20 21.21 25.52
CA ALA A 332 -8.14 22.66 25.37
C ALA A 332 -8.62 23.15 23.99
N LEU A 333 -8.63 22.28 22.97
CA LEU A 333 -9.04 22.62 21.61
C LEU A 333 -10.40 22.03 21.22
N ILE A 334 -10.93 21.05 21.97
CA ILE A 334 -12.13 20.28 21.59
C ILE A 334 -13.37 20.60 22.41
N LYS A 335 -13.21 21.06 23.65
CA LYS A 335 -14.35 21.27 24.56
C LYS A 335 -15.36 22.28 23.99
N ASP A 336 -16.63 21.89 23.99
CA ASP A 336 -17.77 22.67 23.50
C ASP A 336 -17.72 23.05 22.01
N LYS A 337 -16.84 22.40 21.22
CA LYS A 337 -16.66 22.68 19.78
C LYS A 337 -17.38 21.70 18.87
N ARG A 338 -17.71 22.17 17.66
CA ARG A 338 -18.19 21.40 16.50
C ARG A 338 -17.01 21.18 15.55
N VAL A 339 -16.73 19.93 15.17
CA VAL A 339 -15.58 19.59 14.30
C VAL A 339 -16.02 18.89 13.03
N ILE A 340 -15.36 19.24 11.92
CA ILE A 340 -15.35 18.43 10.71
C ILE A 340 -14.05 17.62 10.66
N PHE A 341 -14.17 16.30 10.80
CA PHE A 341 -13.04 15.39 10.64
C PHE A 341 -12.97 14.85 9.22
N LEU A 342 -11.76 14.83 8.66
CA LEU A 342 -11.44 14.12 7.44
C LEU A 342 -10.66 12.85 7.79
N ASP A 343 -11.06 11.74 7.20
CA ASP A 343 -10.34 10.47 7.24
C ASP A 343 -10.24 9.90 5.82
N ASP A 344 -9.27 9.02 5.58
CA ASP A 344 -9.05 8.43 4.26
C ASP A 344 -10.14 7.41 3.89
N SER A 345 -10.56 6.58 4.84
CA SER A 345 -11.48 5.47 4.59
C SER A 345 -12.11 4.92 5.87
N ILE A 346 -13.21 4.18 5.72
CA ILE A 346 -13.79 3.38 6.80
C ILE A 346 -13.75 1.91 6.39
N VAL A 347 -12.79 1.16 6.94
CA VAL A 347 -12.71 -0.29 6.75
C VAL A 347 -13.66 -0.99 7.72
N ARG A 348 -13.28 -1.14 9.00
CA ARG A 348 -14.12 -1.77 10.04
C ARG A 348 -14.91 -0.77 10.89
N GLY A 349 -14.40 0.47 11.02
CA GLY A 349 -14.99 1.53 11.81
C GLY A 349 -14.82 1.42 13.34
N THR A 350 -14.25 0.34 13.88
CA THR A 350 -14.09 0.15 15.33
C THR A 350 -13.25 1.25 15.98
N GLN A 351 -12.08 1.56 15.42
CA GLN A 351 -11.21 2.62 15.93
C GLN A 351 -11.89 4.00 15.88
N LEU A 352 -12.61 4.30 14.79
CA LEU A 352 -13.35 5.55 14.67
C LEU A 352 -14.49 5.66 15.70
N LYS A 353 -15.18 4.55 15.99
CA LYS A 353 -16.22 4.48 17.03
C LYS A 353 -15.67 4.73 18.43
N ASP A 354 -14.48 4.20 18.74
CA ASP A 354 -13.86 4.42 20.04
C ASP A 354 -13.34 5.86 20.16
N ASN A 355 -12.75 6.40 19.08
CA ASN A 355 -12.30 7.78 19.01
C ASN A 355 -13.46 8.78 19.19
N SER A 356 -14.61 8.54 18.54
CA SER A 356 -15.78 9.43 18.64
C SER A 356 -16.32 9.46 20.07
N ARG A 357 -16.43 8.30 20.73
CA ARG A 357 -16.83 8.18 22.13
C ARG A 357 -15.87 8.91 23.07
N ASN A 358 -14.57 8.76 22.85
CA ASN A 358 -13.56 9.45 23.66
C ASN A 358 -13.69 10.97 23.53
N LEU A 359 -13.88 11.51 22.32
CA LEU A 359 -14.08 12.96 22.15
C LEU A 359 -15.36 13.47 22.81
N GLN A 360 -16.44 12.70 22.73
CA GLN A 360 -17.69 13.04 23.41
C GLN A 360 -17.49 13.11 24.92
N ALA A 361 -16.72 12.17 25.49
CA ALA A 361 -16.36 12.19 26.91
C ALA A 361 -15.50 13.41 27.30
N GLU A 362 -14.65 13.89 26.39
CA GLU A 362 -13.85 15.11 26.56
C GLU A 362 -14.63 16.41 26.26
N GLY A 363 -15.94 16.32 25.98
CA GLY A 363 -16.84 17.46 25.84
C GLY A 363 -16.95 18.05 24.43
N ILE A 364 -16.62 17.31 23.36
CA ILE A 364 -16.92 17.78 22.00
C ILE A 364 -18.43 17.83 21.76
N LYS A 365 -18.92 18.87 21.08
CA LYS A 365 -20.36 19.08 20.85
C LYS A 365 -20.88 18.28 19.66
N GLU A 366 -20.20 18.37 18.52
CA GLU A 366 -20.61 17.73 17.28
C GLU A 366 -19.41 17.15 16.52
N ILE A 367 -19.58 15.96 15.95
CA ILE A 367 -18.56 15.26 15.16
C ILE A 367 -19.12 15.01 13.75
N HIS A 368 -18.67 15.79 12.78
CA HIS A 368 -19.02 15.64 11.37
C HIS A 368 -17.90 14.93 10.63
N MET A 369 -18.11 13.68 10.21
CA MET A 369 -17.09 12.89 9.53
C MET A 369 -17.21 13.00 8.01
N ARG A 370 -16.08 13.15 7.33
CA ARG A 370 -15.94 13.21 5.88
C ARG A 370 -14.87 12.22 5.44
N ILE A 371 -15.24 11.31 4.56
CA ILE A 371 -14.36 10.22 4.14
C ILE A 371 -13.92 10.46 2.70
N ALA A 372 -12.61 10.55 2.49
CA ALA A 372 -11.98 10.88 1.21
C ALA A 372 -11.88 9.71 0.22
N CYS A 373 -12.87 8.83 0.27
CA CYS A 373 -13.16 7.84 -0.75
C CYS A 373 -14.64 7.44 -0.67
N PRO A 374 -15.19 6.76 -1.69
CA PRO A 374 -16.49 6.11 -1.58
C PRO A 374 -16.50 5.00 -0.51
N PRO A 375 -17.68 4.54 -0.07
CA PRO A 375 -17.77 3.38 0.83
C PRO A 375 -17.08 2.14 0.25
N LEU A 376 -16.34 1.42 1.10
CA LEU A 376 -15.69 0.16 0.70
C LEU A 376 -16.73 -0.96 0.65
N THR A 377 -17.16 -1.33 -0.56
CA THR A 377 -18.23 -2.31 -0.80
C THR A 377 -17.70 -3.69 -1.15
N TYR A 378 -16.57 -3.75 -1.84
CA TYR A 378 -15.93 -4.97 -2.32
C TYR A 378 -14.60 -5.21 -1.62
N SER A 379 -14.25 -6.49 -1.39
CA SER A 379 -12.92 -6.88 -0.94
C SER A 379 -11.91 -6.67 -2.06
N CYS A 380 -10.68 -6.26 -1.72
CA CYS A 380 -9.64 -6.12 -2.73
C CYS A 380 -9.13 -7.49 -3.18
N ASP A 381 -9.23 -7.82 -4.46
CA ASP A 381 -8.67 -9.06 -5.03
C ASP A 381 -7.23 -8.90 -5.54
N TYR A 382 -6.74 -7.67 -5.65
CA TYR A 382 -5.49 -7.40 -6.37
C TYR A 382 -4.30 -7.12 -5.46
N LEU A 383 -4.53 -6.61 -4.25
CA LEU A 383 -3.47 -6.16 -3.34
C LEU A 383 -3.74 -6.58 -1.89
N ASN A 384 -2.67 -6.87 -1.14
CA ASN A 384 -2.73 -7.24 0.27
C ASN A 384 -2.74 -5.99 1.17
N PHE A 385 -3.87 -5.30 1.16
CA PHE A 385 -4.07 -4.04 1.87
C PHE A 385 -4.64 -4.21 3.28
N SER A 386 -5.66 -5.05 3.41
CA SER A 386 -6.28 -5.36 4.69
C SER A 386 -5.91 -6.77 5.12
N ARG A 387 -5.55 -6.95 6.40
CA ARG A 387 -5.43 -8.29 7.01
C ARG A 387 -6.78 -9.00 7.11
N SER A 388 -7.87 -8.27 6.86
CA SER A 388 -9.20 -8.82 6.73
C SER A 388 -9.28 -9.81 5.58
N ARG A 389 -9.49 -11.08 5.91
CA ARG A 389 -9.78 -12.14 4.92
C ARG A 389 -11.29 -12.36 4.73
N LYS A 390 -12.14 -11.59 5.42
CA LYS A 390 -13.59 -11.79 5.46
C LYS A 390 -14.32 -10.51 5.06
N THR A 391 -15.10 -10.60 4.00
CA THR A 391 -15.91 -9.50 3.44
C THR A 391 -16.81 -8.80 4.48
N LEU A 392 -17.30 -9.53 5.47
CA LEU A 392 -18.12 -9.02 6.59
C LEU A 392 -17.40 -8.05 7.53
N GLU A 393 -16.09 -7.93 7.48
CA GLU A 393 -15.40 -6.97 8.32
C GLU A 393 -15.55 -5.52 7.81
N LEU A 394 -16.03 -5.33 6.58
CA LEU A 394 -16.29 -3.99 6.05
C LEU A 394 -17.52 -3.38 6.77
N ALA A 395 -17.39 -2.15 7.26
CA ALA A 395 -18.46 -1.40 7.91
C ALA A 395 -19.69 -1.28 6.98
N THR A 396 -19.45 -1.08 5.68
CA THR A 396 -20.45 -1.15 4.61
C THR A 396 -21.19 -2.48 4.62
N ARG A 397 -20.49 -3.62 4.56
CA ARG A 397 -21.11 -4.95 4.53
C ARG A 397 -21.85 -5.29 5.82
N THR A 398 -21.33 -4.84 6.96
CA THR A 398 -22.03 -4.94 8.25
C THR A 398 -23.33 -4.13 8.24
N ALA A 399 -23.31 -2.89 7.74
CA ALA A 399 -24.49 -2.04 7.66
C ALA A 399 -25.55 -2.62 6.69
N ILE A 400 -25.13 -3.14 5.54
CA ILE A 400 -26.00 -3.83 4.58
C ILE A 400 -26.69 -5.02 5.25
N ARG A 401 -25.93 -5.90 5.91
CA ARG A 401 -26.51 -7.06 6.60
C ARG A 401 -27.50 -6.66 7.70
N GLN A 402 -27.27 -5.55 8.40
CA GLN A 402 -28.20 -5.03 9.41
C GLN A 402 -29.49 -4.46 8.80
N LEU A 403 -29.47 -4.03 7.54
CA LEU A 403 -30.62 -3.48 6.84
C LEU A 403 -31.43 -4.59 6.15
N GLU A 404 -30.75 -5.52 5.47
CA GLU A 404 -31.37 -6.51 4.60
C GLU A 404 -31.53 -7.89 5.25
N GLY A 405 -30.84 -8.15 6.37
CA GLY A 405 -30.83 -9.47 7.04
C GLY A 405 -30.01 -10.55 6.31
N THR A 406 -29.50 -10.27 5.10
CA THR A 406 -28.71 -11.18 4.26
C THR A 406 -27.48 -10.48 3.66
N GLU A 407 -26.55 -11.25 3.12
CA GLU A 407 -25.35 -10.79 2.40
C GLU A 407 -25.50 -10.84 0.87
N ASP A 408 -26.48 -11.61 0.40
CA ASP A 408 -26.78 -11.81 -1.02
C ASP A 408 -27.69 -10.69 -1.52
N VAL A 409 -27.06 -9.57 -1.84
CA VAL A 409 -27.74 -8.35 -2.31
C VAL A 409 -26.99 -7.75 -3.49
N ASP A 410 -27.70 -6.96 -4.29
CA ASP A 410 -27.07 -6.19 -5.35
C ASP A 410 -26.25 -5.03 -4.79
N LEU A 411 -24.95 -5.26 -4.66
CA LEU A 411 -23.98 -4.29 -4.15
C LEU A 411 -23.86 -3.01 -4.99
N LYS A 412 -24.32 -3.01 -6.25
CA LYS A 412 -24.28 -1.82 -7.09
C LYS A 412 -25.15 -0.71 -6.51
N LYS A 413 -26.30 -1.06 -5.94
CA LYS A 413 -27.22 -0.11 -5.27
C LYS A 413 -26.61 0.57 -4.05
N TYR A 414 -25.65 -0.09 -3.40
CA TYR A 414 -24.91 0.46 -2.25
C TYR A 414 -23.62 1.19 -2.66
N SER A 415 -23.32 1.24 -3.96
CA SER A 415 -22.17 1.94 -4.53
C SER A 415 -22.58 3.19 -5.32
N ASP A 416 -23.89 3.35 -5.59
CA ASP A 416 -24.48 4.52 -6.23
C ASP A 416 -24.92 5.56 -5.18
N PRO A 417 -24.30 6.75 -5.11
CA PRO A 417 -24.62 7.76 -4.11
C PRO A 417 -26.05 8.32 -4.21
N ASP A 418 -26.72 8.17 -5.36
CA ASP A 418 -28.06 8.71 -5.57
C ASP A 418 -29.16 7.72 -5.15
N ALA A 419 -28.82 6.43 -5.00
CA ALA A 419 -29.73 5.37 -4.57
C ALA A 419 -30.16 5.50 -3.09
N ASP A 420 -31.38 5.07 -2.79
CA ASP A 420 -31.90 5.11 -1.42
C ASP A 420 -31.23 4.08 -0.51
N GLU A 421 -30.86 2.92 -1.05
CA GLU A 421 -30.10 1.88 -0.38
C GLU A 421 -28.75 2.41 0.13
N TYR A 422 -28.03 3.17 -0.70
CA TYR A 422 -26.79 3.84 -0.32
C TYR A 422 -27.01 4.81 0.85
N LYS A 423 -28.02 5.68 0.76
CA LYS A 423 -28.31 6.68 1.81
C LYS A 423 -28.64 6.00 3.14
N LYS A 424 -29.46 4.93 3.11
CA LYS A 424 -29.80 4.12 4.30
C LYS A 424 -28.57 3.45 4.90
N MET A 425 -27.68 2.93 4.05
CA MET A 425 -26.42 2.33 4.49
C MET A 425 -25.50 3.34 5.15
N VAL A 426 -25.27 4.51 4.54
CA VAL A 426 -24.44 5.57 5.13
C VAL A 426 -25.01 6.03 6.47
N GLU A 427 -26.34 6.20 6.55
CA GLU A 427 -27.01 6.56 7.82
C GLU A 427 -26.86 5.47 8.88
N ARG A 428 -26.91 4.19 8.50
CA ARG A 428 -26.64 3.07 9.41
C ARG A 428 -25.21 3.10 9.92
N ILE A 429 -24.22 3.34 9.06
CA ILE A 429 -22.80 3.48 9.45
C ILE A 429 -22.64 4.66 10.42
N ARG A 430 -23.23 5.82 10.11
CA ARG A 430 -23.21 7.02 10.97
C ARG A 430 -23.70 6.70 12.39
N LYS A 431 -24.85 6.03 12.50
CA LYS A 431 -25.42 5.60 13.80
C LYS A 431 -24.50 4.62 14.53
N ASN A 432 -23.96 3.63 13.82
CA ASN A 432 -23.06 2.63 14.42
C ASN A 432 -21.79 3.25 15.02
N LEU A 433 -21.32 4.35 14.43
CA LEU A 433 -20.12 5.09 14.85
C LEU A 433 -20.42 6.23 15.84
N GLY A 434 -21.69 6.56 16.10
CA GLY A 434 -22.08 7.63 17.02
C GLY A 434 -21.71 9.05 16.53
N LEU A 435 -21.71 9.27 15.22
CA LEU A 435 -21.30 10.54 14.60
C LEU A 435 -22.50 11.48 14.41
N THR A 436 -22.29 12.80 14.45
CA THR A 436 -23.35 13.79 14.16
C THR A 436 -23.76 13.73 12.68
N SER A 437 -22.79 13.69 11.78
CA SER A 437 -23.03 13.50 10.34
C SER A 437 -21.90 12.68 9.70
N LEU A 438 -22.20 12.03 8.58
CA LEU A 438 -21.23 11.26 7.80
C LEU A 438 -21.48 11.50 6.31
N LYS A 439 -20.43 11.87 5.57
CA LYS A 439 -20.45 11.89 4.09
C LYS A 439 -19.21 11.17 3.56
N PHE A 440 -19.38 10.46 2.46
CA PHE A 440 -18.30 9.87 1.69
C PHE A 440 -18.13 10.65 0.38
N GLN A 441 -16.91 10.70 -0.13
CA GLN A 441 -16.61 11.31 -1.42
C GLN A 441 -17.23 10.49 -2.56
N LYS A 442 -17.73 11.15 -3.60
CA LYS A 442 -18.20 10.46 -4.82
C LYS A 442 -17.02 9.87 -5.58
N LEU A 443 -17.25 8.76 -6.28
CA LEU A 443 -16.20 8.12 -7.08
C LEU A 443 -15.73 9.01 -8.23
N SER A 444 -16.63 9.77 -8.86
CA SER A 444 -16.30 10.76 -9.89
C SER A 444 -15.27 11.77 -9.40
N ASP A 445 -15.51 12.31 -8.21
CA ASP A 445 -14.69 13.38 -7.63
C ASP A 445 -13.32 12.83 -7.21
N LEU A 446 -13.26 11.56 -6.76
CA LEU A 446 -11.99 10.89 -6.47
C LEU A 446 -11.18 10.67 -7.75
N VAL A 447 -11.82 10.22 -8.83
CA VAL A 447 -11.15 10.04 -10.13
C VAL A 447 -10.62 11.38 -10.64
N GLU A 448 -11.43 12.44 -10.57
CA GLU A 448 -11.02 13.80 -10.94
C GLU A 448 -9.86 14.30 -10.06
N ALA A 449 -9.93 14.10 -8.74
CA ALA A 449 -8.88 14.49 -7.80
C ALA A 449 -7.56 13.74 -8.03
N ILE A 450 -7.59 12.50 -8.49
CA ILE A 450 -6.38 11.78 -8.92
C ILE A 450 -5.87 12.36 -10.24
N GLY A 451 -6.76 12.66 -11.18
CA GLY A 451 -6.40 13.25 -12.48
C GLY A 451 -6.00 12.23 -13.55
N LEU A 452 -6.26 10.94 -13.31
CA LEU A 452 -6.16 9.89 -14.34
C LEU A 452 -7.55 9.52 -14.86
N PRO A 453 -7.65 9.12 -16.15
CA PRO A 453 -8.88 8.53 -16.67
C PRO A 453 -9.32 7.31 -15.86
N LYS A 454 -10.63 7.15 -15.64
CA LYS A 454 -11.19 6.06 -14.80
C LYS A 454 -10.73 4.69 -15.29
N GLU A 455 -10.67 4.48 -16.60
CA GLU A 455 -10.25 3.23 -17.22
C GLU A 455 -8.79 2.84 -16.93
N LYS A 456 -7.97 3.80 -16.48
CA LYS A 456 -6.58 3.58 -16.05
C LYS A 456 -6.45 3.27 -14.55
N LEU A 457 -7.55 3.35 -13.79
CA LEU A 457 -7.58 3.19 -12.34
C LEU A 457 -8.24 1.87 -11.91
N CYS A 458 -7.74 1.28 -10.84
CA CYS A 458 -8.47 0.27 -10.06
C CYS A 458 -9.43 0.97 -9.11
N THR A 459 -10.73 0.81 -9.35
CA THR A 459 -11.80 1.28 -8.45
C THR A 459 -12.58 0.12 -7.82
N HIS A 460 -12.08 -1.11 -7.96
CA HIS A 460 -12.77 -2.34 -7.55
C HIS A 460 -13.39 -2.29 -6.15
N CYS A 461 -12.64 -1.81 -5.16
CA CYS A 461 -13.09 -1.77 -3.77
C CYS A 461 -14.38 -0.95 -3.58
N TRP A 462 -14.69 -0.04 -4.51
CA TRP A 462 -15.86 0.83 -4.49
C TRP A 462 -16.95 0.39 -5.46
N ASP A 463 -16.61 -0.04 -6.68
CA ASP A 463 -17.59 -0.30 -7.75
C ASP A 463 -17.51 -1.70 -8.39
N GLY A 464 -16.59 -2.55 -7.95
CA GLY A 464 -16.42 -3.92 -8.46
C GLY A 464 -15.99 -4.03 -9.93
N SER A 465 -15.60 -2.94 -10.59
CA SER A 465 -15.44 -2.89 -12.06
C SER A 465 -14.12 -3.45 -12.62
N SER A 466 -13.16 -3.81 -11.77
CA SER A 466 -11.81 -4.24 -12.21
C SER A 466 -11.72 -5.73 -12.58
N HIS A 467 -10.65 -6.11 -13.30
CA HIS A 467 -10.42 -7.48 -13.80
C HIS A 467 -8.94 -7.93 -13.68
N PHE A 468 -8.64 -9.20 -13.97
CA PHE A 468 -7.28 -9.74 -14.03
C PHE A 468 -6.64 -9.58 -15.41
#